data_AF-A0A957M4C3-F1
#
_entry.id   AF-A0A957M4C3-F1
#
_cell.length_a   1.000
_cell.length_b   1.000
_cell.length_c   1.000
_cell.angle_alpha   90.00
_cell.angle_beta   90.00
_cell.angle_gamma   90.00
#
_symmetry.space_group_name_H-M   'P 1'
#
loop_
_entity.id
_entity.type
_entity.pdbx_description
1 polymer ?
#
loop_
_entity_poly.entity_id
_entity_poly.type
_entity_poly.pdbx_seq_one_letter_code
_entity_poly.pdbx_strand_id
1 'polypeptide(L)'
;EFNTAGYERQGVLRPSTDLYDDGGGSLPVDDFKPELLERLEFEGTRYGVPLDNLGWGVWINRDLFEAAGLDPDTPPTNEAELIEMAQALTLDANGNHPNDADFDPNNVAQWGITVSNPKNTYQSVLWQYGGDIFSGNDALLDEEPAQQAAQFLYDLIYEYRVSPPPAGFDVLQAFGAGQLAILPYGTWGL
;
A
#
# COMPACT_ATOMS: atom_id res chain seq x y z
N GLU A 1 12.00 -2.25 -0.37
CA GLU A 1 12.86 -2.04 -1.55
C GLU A 1 14.31 -2.22 -1.16
N PHE A 2 15.11 -2.81 -2.04
CA PHE A 2 16.53 -3.05 -1.81
C PHE A 2 17.34 -1.76 -2.07
N ASN A 3 18.14 -1.32 -1.10
CA ASN A 3 18.93 -0.09 -1.20
C ASN A 3 20.36 -0.40 -1.69
N THR A 4 20.51 -0.61 -3.00
CA THR A 4 21.80 -0.94 -3.63
C THR A 4 22.89 0.06 -3.27
N ALA A 5 22.64 1.35 -3.46
CA ALA A 5 23.61 2.41 -3.18
C ALA A 5 24.04 2.44 -1.71
N GLY A 6 23.09 2.25 -0.78
CA GLY A 6 23.38 2.26 0.66
C GLY A 6 24.24 1.08 1.11
N TYR A 7 24.00 -0.11 0.55
CA TYR A 7 24.83 -1.29 0.84
C TYR A 7 26.18 -1.23 0.14
N GLU A 8 26.23 -0.75 -1.10
CA GLU A 8 27.50 -0.64 -1.82
C GLU A 8 28.45 0.39 -1.19
N ARG A 9 27.92 1.52 -0.71
CA ARG A 9 28.73 2.49 0.07
C ARG A 9 29.34 1.91 1.35
N GLN A 10 28.79 0.81 1.86
CA GLN A 10 29.35 0.07 3.01
C GLN A 10 30.34 -1.03 2.57
N GLY A 11 30.47 -1.30 1.27
CA GLY A 11 31.36 -2.32 0.71
C GLY A 11 30.90 -3.75 0.99
N VAL A 12 29.60 -3.97 1.19
CA VAL A 12 29.05 -5.29 1.56
C VAL A 12 28.46 -6.07 0.38
N LEU A 13 28.43 -5.48 -0.83
CA LEU A 13 27.92 -6.15 -2.02
C LEU A 13 29.06 -6.70 -2.88
N ARG A 14 28.78 -7.79 -3.57
CA ARG A 14 29.62 -8.31 -4.66
C ARG A 14 29.02 -7.84 -5.99
N PRO A 15 29.82 -7.32 -6.93
CA PRO A 15 29.36 -7.12 -8.31
C PRO A 15 28.72 -8.40 -8.88
N SER A 16 27.61 -8.23 -9.60
CA SER A 16 26.85 -9.31 -10.23
C SER A 16 26.83 -9.24 -11.76
N THR A 17 27.48 -8.25 -12.37
CA THR A 17 27.55 -8.11 -13.83
C THR A 17 28.04 -9.39 -14.51
N ASP A 18 28.96 -10.13 -13.89
CA ASP A 18 29.50 -11.41 -14.39
C ASP A 18 28.46 -12.54 -14.48
N LEU A 19 27.27 -12.37 -13.90
CA LEU A 19 26.17 -13.33 -13.99
C LEU A 19 25.31 -13.12 -15.25
N TYR A 20 25.37 -11.93 -15.86
CA TYR A 20 24.56 -11.52 -17.01
C TYR A 20 25.29 -11.74 -18.33
N ASP A 21 24.54 -11.93 -19.42
CA ASP A 21 25.09 -12.18 -20.76
C ASP A 21 25.95 -11.01 -21.27
N ASP A 22 25.60 -9.76 -20.94
CA ASP A 22 26.40 -8.56 -21.18
C ASP A 22 27.74 -8.53 -20.40
N GLY A 23 27.87 -9.35 -19.35
CA GLY A 23 29.08 -9.55 -18.55
C GLY A 23 29.73 -10.93 -18.71
N GLY A 24 29.27 -11.74 -19.67
CA GLY A 24 29.82 -13.08 -19.96
C GLY A 24 29.21 -14.23 -19.16
N GLY A 25 28.16 -13.97 -18.39
CA GLY A 25 27.34 -14.96 -17.69
C GLY A 25 26.21 -15.52 -18.56
N SER A 26 25.22 -16.15 -17.91
CA SER A 26 24.13 -16.86 -18.59
C SER A 26 22.74 -16.26 -18.38
N LEU A 27 22.62 -15.22 -17.55
CA LEU A 27 21.35 -14.53 -17.34
C LEU A 27 21.10 -13.54 -18.48
N PRO A 28 20.06 -13.71 -19.30
CA PRO A 28 19.77 -12.74 -20.35
C PRO A 28 19.31 -11.42 -19.73
N VAL A 29 19.96 -10.30 -20.07
CA VAL A 29 19.53 -8.97 -19.59
C VAL A 29 18.09 -8.66 -20.02
N ASP A 30 17.73 -9.02 -21.25
CA ASP A 30 16.43 -8.74 -21.86
C ASP A 30 15.26 -9.53 -21.24
N ASP A 31 15.54 -10.53 -20.38
CA ASP A 31 14.51 -11.22 -19.60
C ASP A 31 13.98 -10.37 -18.43
N PHE A 32 14.69 -9.28 -18.08
CA PHE A 32 14.33 -8.40 -16.98
C PHE A 32 13.84 -7.03 -17.47
N LYS A 33 12.91 -6.43 -16.73
CA LYS A 33 12.50 -5.06 -16.96
C LYS A 33 13.67 -4.09 -16.68
N PRO A 34 13.96 -3.12 -17.56
CA PRO A 34 15.06 -2.17 -17.37
C PRO A 34 15.01 -1.46 -16.01
N GLU A 35 13.82 -1.07 -15.55
CA GLU A 35 13.63 -0.33 -14.29
C GLU A 35 14.00 -1.17 -13.05
N LEU A 36 13.97 -2.49 -13.16
CA LEU A 36 14.43 -3.39 -12.09
C LEU A 36 15.95 -3.48 -12.06
N LEU A 37 16.58 -3.54 -13.24
CA LEU A 37 18.03 -3.60 -13.37
C LEU A 37 18.68 -2.27 -12.93
N GLU A 38 18.12 -1.13 -13.33
CA GLU A 38 18.57 0.21 -12.93
C GLU A 38 18.62 0.37 -11.40
N ARG A 39 17.63 -0.19 -10.69
CA ARG A 39 17.61 -0.16 -9.21
C ARG A 39 18.70 -1.00 -8.56
N LEU A 40 19.26 -1.97 -9.28
CA LEU A 40 20.36 -2.84 -8.84
C LEU A 40 21.73 -2.33 -9.30
N GLU A 41 21.78 -1.17 -9.95
CA GLU A 41 23.00 -0.55 -10.41
C GLU A 41 23.43 0.60 -9.50
N PHE A 42 24.74 0.72 -9.29
CA PHE A 42 25.36 1.84 -8.62
C PHE A 42 26.68 2.17 -9.32
N GLU A 43 26.85 3.44 -9.72
CA GLU A 43 28.05 3.92 -10.44
C GLU A 43 28.42 3.05 -11.66
N GLY A 44 27.40 2.57 -12.39
CA GLY A 44 27.58 1.76 -13.61
C GLY A 44 27.92 0.29 -13.37
N THR A 45 27.91 -0.18 -12.11
CA THR A 45 28.10 -1.60 -11.76
C THR A 45 26.81 -2.19 -11.22
N ARG A 46 26.47 -3.39 -11.66
CA ARG A 46 25.28 -4.13 -11.19
C ARG A 46 25.65 -4.98 -9.98
N TYR A 47 24.81 -4.98 -8.95
CA TYR A 47 25.09 -5.64 -7.65
C TYR A 47 23.99 -6.62 -7.18
N GLY A 48 23.04 -6.94 -8.04
CA GLY A 48 22.01 -7.93 -7.72
C GLY A 48 21.49 -8.65 -8.95
N VAL A 49 20.59 -9.61 -8.71
CA VAL A 49 19.73 -10.24 -9.70
C VAL A 49 18.29 -10.06 -9.23
N PRO A 50 17.37 -9.52 -10.05
CA PRO A 50 15.97 -9.43 -9.66
C PRO A 50 15.42 -10.80 -9.28
N LEU A 51 14.93 -10.94 -8.04
CA LEU A 51 14.27 -12.16 -7.57
C LEU A 51 12.77 -12.04 -7.75
N ASP A 52 12.16 -11.08 -7.03
CA ASP A 52 10.73 -10.81 -7.06
C ASP A 52 10.48 -9.32 -7.31
N ASN A 53 9.44 -9.02 -8.09
CA ASN A 53 8.88 -7.68 -8.21
C ASN A 53 7.45 -7.70 -7.68
N LEU A 54 7.27 -7.18 -6.46
CA LEU A 54 6.03 -7.27 -5.73
C LEU A 54 5.28 -5.95 -5.80
N GLY A 55 4.05 -6.00 -6.33
CA GLY A 55 3.20 -4.82 -6.46
C GLY A 55 2.54 -4.43 -5.14
N TRP A 56 2.30 -3.13 -4.97
CA TRP A 56 1.37 -2.59 -3.98
C TRP A 56 0.05 -2.27 -4.69
N GLY A 57 -1.09 -2.54 -4.04
CA GLY A 57 -2.40 -2.38 -4.68
C GLY A 57 -3.55 -2.26 -3.69
N VAL A 58 -4.75 -2.62 -4.14
CA VAL A 58 -5.96 -2.69 -3.33
C VAL A 58 -6.69 -4.00 -3.62
N TRP A 59 -7.09 -4.69 -2.56
CA TRP A 59 -7.80 -5.96 -2.59
C TRP A 59 -9.22 -5.76 -2.11
N ILE A 60 -10.17 -6.28 -2.88
CA ILE A 60 -11.60 -6.12 -2.65
C ILE A 60 -12.20 -7.46 -2.23
N ASN A 61 -12.90 -7.48 -1.10
CA ASN A 61 -13.75 -8.59 -0.72
C ASN A 61 -15.07 -8.48 -1.48
N ARG A 62 -15.23 -9.34 -2.49
CA ARG A 62 -16.38 -9.30 -3.41
C ARG A 62 -17.71 -9.56 -2.69
N ASP A 63 -17.74 -10.52 -1.77
CA ASP A 63 -18.95 -10.89 -1.03
C ASP A 63 -19.45 -9.72 -0.17
N LEU A 64 -18.53 -8.96 0.43
CA LEU A 64 -18.90 -7.78 1.23
C LEU A 64 -19.40 -6.62 0.36
N PHE A 65 -18.82 -6.42 -0.82
CA PHE A 65 -19.32 -5.44 -1.78
C PHE A 65 -20.74 -5.78 -2.23
N GLU A 66 -20.97 -7.01 -2.65
CA GLU A 66 -22.29 -7.47 -3.09
C GLU A 66 -23.33 -7.40 -1.96
N ALA A 67 -22.95 -7.75 -0.72
CA ALA A 67 -23.82 -7.65 0.45
C ALA A 67 -24.23 -6.19 0.76
N ALA A 68 -23.35 -5.22 0.49
CA ALA A 68 -23.64 -3.80 0.61
C ALA A 68 -24.35 -3.20 -0.63
N GLY A 69 -24.62 -4.02 -1.66
CA GLY A 69 -25.23 -3.56 -2.92
C GLY A 69 -24.26 -2.79 -3.83
N LEU A 70 -22.96 -2.91 -3.60
CA LEU A 70 -21.90 -2.32 -4.42
C LEU A 70 -21.42 -3.32 -5.49
N ASP A 71 -20.93 -2.80 -6.60
CA ASP A 71 -20.32 -3.61 -7.65
C ASP A 71 -18.84 -3.87 -7.35
N PRO A 72 -18.40 -5.12 -7.11
CA PRO A 72 -17.01 -5.45 -6.82
C PRO A 72 -16.05 -5.18 -7.98
N ASP A 73 -16.55 -5.04 -9.21
CA ASP A 73 -15.74 -4.71 -10.39
C ASP A 73 -15.60 -3.19 -10.62
N THR A 74 -16.24 -2.38 -9.78
CA THR A 74 -16.18 -0.91 -9.81
C THR A 74 -15.59 -0.37 -8.48
N PRO A 75 -14.25 -0.46 -8.28
CA PRO A 75 -13.61 0.09 -7.09
C PRO A 75 -13.68 1.63 -7.07
N PRO A 76 -13.52 2.27 -5.89
CA PRO A 76 -13.55 3.72 -5.78
C PRO A 76 -12.40 4.36 -6.59
N THR A 77 -12.71 5.42 -7.32
CA THR A 77 -11.76 6.11 -8.22
C THR A 77 -11.28 7.45 -7.68
N ASN A 78 -11.90 7.93 -6.60
CA ASN A 78 -11.54 9.16 -5.92
C ASN A 78 -11.82 9.07 -4.42
N GLU A 79 -11.37 10.09 -3.69
CA GLU A 79 -11.48 10.18 -2.23
C GLU A 79 -12.92 10.10 -1.73
N ALA A 80 -13.84 10.82 -2.37
CA ALA A 80 -15.24 10.87 -1.94
C ALA A 80 -15.93 9.51 -2.11
N GLU A 81 -15.73 8.86 -3.26
CA GLU A 81 -16.21 7.49 -3.51
C GLU A 81 -15.61 6.50 -2.51
N LEU A 82 -14.32 6.63 -2.19
CA LEU A 82 -13.67 5.75 -1.22
C LEU A 82 -14.29 5.88 0.17
N ILE A 83 -14.52 7.11 0.64
CA ILE A 83 -15.15 7.37 1.94
C ILE A 83 -16.58 6.82 1.95
N GLU A 84 -17.37 7.11 0.92
CA GLU A 84 -18.77 6.66 0.82
C GLU A 84 -18.87 5.13 0.82
N MET A 85 -18.09 4.45 -0.03
CA MET A 85 -18.06 2.99 -0.09
C MET A 85 -17.55 2.40 1.23
N ALA A 86 -16.49 2.96 1.82
CA ALA A 86 -15.96 2.46 3.08
C ALA A 86 -16.95 2.63 4.25
N GLN A 87 -17.75 3.70 4.26
CA GLN A 87 -18.84 3.87 5.25
C GLN A 87 -19.94 2.83 5.05
N ALA A 88 -20.38 2.59 3.80
CA ALA A 88 -21.35 1.55 3.47
C ALA A 88 -20.86 0.13 3.81
N LEU A 89 -19.54 -0.09 3.78
CA LEU A 89 -18.92 -1.38 4.07
C LEU A 89 -18.51 -1.55 5.54
N THR A 90 -18.60 -0.50 6.36
CA THR A 90 -18.30 -0.58 7.79
C THR A 90 -19.59 -0.83 8.56
N LEU A 91 -19.57 -1.83 9.44
CA LEU A 91 -20.72 -2.21 10.26
C LEU A 91 -20.28 -2.45 11.70
N ASP A 92 -20.99 -1.83 12.64
CA ASP A 92 -20.93 -2.24 14.04
C ASP A 92 -21.61 -3.60 14.28
N ALA A 93 -21.44 -4.17 15.48
CA ALA A 93 -22.05 -5.45 15.83
C ALA A 93 -23.59 -5.45 15.82
N ASN A 94 -24.23 -4.28 15.78
CA ASN A 94 -25.68 -4.11 15.67
C ASN A 94 -26.13 -3.89 14.22
N GLY A 95 -25.20 -3.78 13.27
CA GLY A 95 -25.46 -3.52 11.86
C GLY A 95 -25.63 -2.05 11.51
N ASN A 96 -25.17 -1.13 12.35
CA ASN A 96 -25.17 0.31 12.04
C ASN A 96 -23.89 0.70 11.29
N HIS A 97 -24.01 1.69 10.40
CA HIS A 97 -22.90 2.29 9.67
C HIS A 97 -22.33 3.53 10.39
N PRO A 98 -21.10 3.98 10.08
CA PRO A 98 -20.49 5.13 10.76
C PRO A 98 -21.26 6.45 10.72
N ASN A 99 -22.16 6.63 9.74
CA ASN A 99 -23.03 7.79 9.58
C ASN A 99 -24.39 7.66 10.30
N ASP A 100 -24.69 6.49 10.87
CA ASP A 100 -25.88 6.29 11.69
C ASP A 100 -25.70 6.87 13.09
N ALA A 101 -26.78 7.42 13.65
CA ALA A 101 -26.75 8.05 14.98
C ALA A 101 -26.39 7.07 16.11
N ASP A 102 -26.65 5.78 15.90
CA ASP A 102 -26.49 4.70 16.89
C ASP A 102 -25.23 3.86 16.67
N PHE A 103 -24.32 4.28 15.79
CA PHE A 103 -23.05 3.58 15.53
C PHE A 103 -22.18 3.46 16.78
N ASP A 104 -21.78 2.23 17.13
CA ASP A 104 -20.83 1.97 18.21
C ASP A 104 -19.39 1.77 17.67
N PRO A 105 -18.53 2.81 17.72
CA PRO A 105 -17.16 2.71 17.23
C PRO A 105 -16.26 1.79 18.07
N ASN A 106 -16.69 1.37 19.26
CA ASN A 106 -15.92 0.47 20.11
C ASN A 106 -16.25 -1.01 19.84
N ASN A 107 -17.27 -1.29 19.02
CA ASN A 107 -17.75 -2.64 18.76
C ASN A 107 -18.03 -2.86 17.27
N VAL A 108 -17.02 -2.53 16.44
CA VAL A 108 -17.08 -2.72 14.98
C VAL A 108 -16.83 -4.17 14.61
N ALA A 109 -17.77 -4.77 13.86
CA ALA A 109 -17.72 -6.18 13.45
C ALA A 109 -17.14 -6.37 12.04
N GLN A 110 -17.28 -5.36 11.18
CA GLN A 110 -16.77 -5.34 9.81
C GLN A 110 -16.23 -3.95 9.48
N TRP A 111 -15.04 -3.89 8.88
CA TRP A 111 -14.40 -2.65 8.49
C TRP A 111 -14.42 -2.45 6.97
N GLY A 112 -14.70 -1.22 6.53
CA GLY A 112 -14.75 -0.87 5.13
C GLY A 112 -13.38 -0.80 4.47
N ILE A 113 -12.38 -0.23 5.14
CA ILE A 113 -11.00 -0.15 4.67
C ILE A 113 -10.02 -0.35 5.82
N THR A 114 -8.75 -0.62 5.52
CA THR A 114 -7.68 -0.52 6.52
C THR A 114 -6.59 0.46 6.09
N VAL A 115 -6.11 1.25 7.04
CA VAL A 115 -4.82 1.92 6.95
C VAL A 115 -3.74 0.97 7.45
N SER A 116 -3.32 0.04 6.59
CA SER A 116 -2.26 -0.95 6.88
C SER A 116 -0.93 -0.57 6.26
N ASN A 117 0.17 -1.21 6.67
CA ASN A 117 1.52 -0.99 6.11
C ASN A 117 1.83 0.52 5.90
N PRO A 118 1.96 1.28 7.01
CA PRO A 118 1.86 2.74 6.99
C PRO A 118 2.85 3.39 6.02
N LYS A 119 4.02 2.78 5.78
CA LYS A 119 4.99 3.25 4.79
C LYS A 119 4.39 3.27 3.37
N ASN A 120 3.93 2.11 2.88
CA ASN A 120 3.50 1.98 1.49
C ASN A 120 2.16 2.69 1.25
N THR A 121 1.24 2.62 2.23
CA THR A 121 -0.06 3.30 2.16
C THR A 121 0.11 4.81 2.18
N TYR A 122 0.92 5.36 3.09
CA TYR A 122 1.21 6.80 3.11
C TYR A 122 1.84 7.27 1.80
N GLN A 123 2.86 6.56 1.31
CA GLN A 123 3.53 6.92 0.06
C GLN A 123 2.55 6.91 -1.14
N SER A 124 1.67 5.92 -1.20
CA SER A 124 0.68 5.80 -2.28
C SER A 124 -0.36 6.92 -2.23
N VAL A 125 -0.80 7.34 -1.04
CA VAL A 125 -1.73 8.46 -0.87
C VAL A 125 -1.04 9.80 -1.13
N LEU A 126 0.20 9.98 -0.66
CA LEU A 126 1.01 11.17 -0.92
C LEU A 126 1.13 11.48 -2.41
N TRP A 127 1.41 10.47 -3.22
CA TRP A 127 1.49 10.62 -4.68
C TRP A 127 0.14 10.98 -5.32
N GLN A 128 -0.99 10.56 -4.75
CA GLN A 128 -2.32 10.95 -5.22
C GLN A 128 -2.65 12.43 -4.93
N TYR A 129 -2.11 12.99 -3.84
CA TYR A 129 -2.15 14.43 -3.57
C TYR A 129 -1.07 15.22 -4.33
N GLY A 130 -0.27 14.56 -5.17
CA GLY A 130 0.76 15.20 -5.99
C GLY A 130 2.04 15.59 -5.24
N GLY A 131 2.25 15.04 -4.03
CA GLY A 131 3.51 15.22 -3.29
C GLY A 131 4.54 14.14 -3.61
N ASP A 132 5.72 14.25 -3.00
CA ASP A 132 6.76 13.20 -3.01
C ASP A 132 7.51 13.20 -1.66
N ILE A 133 8.35 12.22 -1.38
CA ILE A 133 9.09 12.12 -0.11
C ILE A 133 10.34 13.01 -0.13
N PHE A 134 11.04 13.07 -1.27
CA PHE A 134 12.28 13.81 -1.43
C PHE A 134 12.37 14.50 -2.79
N SER A 135 13.06 15.64 -2.84
CA SER A 135 13.57 16.24 -4.08
C SER A 135 15.08 16.44 -3.95
N GLY A 136 15.85 15.64 -4.66
CA GLY A 136 17.31 15.59 -4.46
C GLY A 136 17.67 15.17 -3.03
N ASN A 137 18.25 16.09 -2.26
CA ASN A 137 18.63 15.86 -0.85
C ASN A 137 17.63 16.49 0.14
N ASP A 138 16.60 17.17 -0.34
CA ASP A 138 15.62 17.86 0.50
C ASP A 138 14.43 16.92 0.79
N ALA A 139 14.00 16.88 2.05
CA ALA A 139 12.79 16.18 2.46
C ALA A 139 11.57 17.08 2.25
N LEU A 140 10.49 16.53 1.71
CA LEU A 140 9.26 17.27 1.36
C LEU A 140 8.08 16.95 2.29
N LEU A 141 8.34 16.25 3.40
CA LEU A 141 7.30 15.72 4.28
C LEU A 141 6.61 16.77 5.15
N ASP A 142 7.05 18.03 5.11
CA ASP A 142 6.42 19.18 5.75
C ASP A 142 5.58 20.03 4.79
N GLU A 143 5.51 19.67 3.50
CA GLU A 143 4.70 20.37 2.50
C GLU A 143 3.21 20.02 2.58
N GLU A 144 2.37 20.85 1.96
CA GLU A 144 0.91 20.71 1.98
C GLU A 144 0.42 19.32 1.52
N PRO A 145 0.91 18.71 0.42
CA PRO A 145 0.49 17.37 0.01
C PRO A 145 0.80 16.29 1.05
N ALA A 146 1.94 16.40 1.75
CA ALA A 146 2.32 15.48 2.83
C ALA A 146 1.37 15.58 4.02
N GLN A 147 1.01 16.81 4.40
CA GLN A 147 0.04 17.05 5.47
C GLN A 147 -1.36 16.54 5.09
N GLN A 148 -1.81 16.78 3.85
CA GLN A 148 -3.10 16.29 3.35
C GLN A 148 -3.17 14.76 3.35
N ALA A 149 -2.12 14.09 2.86
CA ALA A 149 -2.05 12.63 2.87
C ALA A 149 -2.09 12.05 4.29
N ALA A 150 -1.35 12.64 5.22
CA ALA A 150 -1.37 12.22 6.62
C ALA A 150 -2.74 12.45 7.26
N GLN A 151 -3.36 13.60 6.99
CA GLN A 151 -4.67 13.96 7.50
C GLN A 151 -5.75 13.01 6.97
N PHE A 152 -5.74 12.70 5.67
CA PHE A 152 -6.70 11.76 5.08
C PHE A 152 -6.63 10.38 5.73
N LEU A 153 -5.42 9.83 5.90
CA LEU A 153 -5.25 8.53 6.58
C LEU A 153 -5.66 8.58 8.06
N TYR A 154 -5.43 9.70 8.74
CA TYR A 154 -5.92 9.92 10.08
C TYR A 154 -7.45 9.94 10.13
N ASP A 155 -8.09 10.65 9.21
CA ASP A 155 -9.54 10.81 9.16
C ASP A 155 -10.26 9.48 8.87
N LEU A 156 -9.70 8.61 8.01
CA LEU A 156 -10.22 7.26 7.80
C LEU A 156 -10.35 6.45 9.11
N ILE A 157 -9.42 6.65 10.04
CA ILE A 157 -9.40 5.95 11.33
C ILE A 157 -10.30 6.65 12.35
N TYR A 158 -10.15 7.97 12.51
CA TYR A 158 -10.67 8.67 13.69
C TYR A 158 -11.92 9.50 13.43
N GLU A 159 -12.07 10.05 12.22
CA GLU A 159 -13.20 10.89 11.84
C GLU A 159 -14.29 10.05 11.16
N TYR A 160 -13.97 9.44 10.02
CA TYR A 160 -14.87 8.58 9.26
C TYR A 160 -15.09 7.23 9.92
N ARG A 161 -14.16 6.77 10.76
CA ARG A 161 -14.25 5.51 11.51
C ARG A 161 -14.54 4.31 10.61
N VAL A 162 -13.89 4.28 9.46
CA VAL A 162 -13.99 3.20 8.46
C VAL A 162 -12.77 2.29 8.44
N SER A 163 -11.73 2.65 9.21
CA SER A 163 -10.54 1.83 9.43
C SER A 163 -10.36 1.45 10.89
N PRO A 164 -9.90 0.21 11.18
CA PRO A 164 -9.59 -0.21 12.53
C PRO A 164 -8.47 0.64 13.14
N PRO A 165 -8.36 0.65 14.49
CA PRO A 165 -7.25 1.28 15.17
C PRO A 165 -5.91 0.66 14.75
N PRO A 166 -4.82 1.44 14.71
CA PRO A 166 -3.55 1.01 14.13
C PRO A 166 -2.81 -0.08 14.94
N ALA A 167 -3.21 -0.33 16.19
CA ALA A 167 -2.58 -1.33 17.05
C ALA A 167 -3.51 -2.52 17.32
N GLY A 168 -2.97 -3.72 17.23
CA GLY A 168 -3.67 -4.94 17.65
C GLY A 168 -4.66 -5.52 16.64
N PHE A 169 -4.71 -4.99 15.42
CA PHE A 169 -5.57 -5.50 14.35
C PHE A 169 -4.77 -6.31 13.31
N ASP A 170 -5.12 -7.58 13.11
CA ASP A 170 -4.54 -8.43 12.08
C ASP A 170 -5.33 -8.30 10.77
N VAL A 171 -4.79 -7.51 9.83
CA VAL A 171 -5.47 -7.19 8.57
C VAL A 171 -5.65 -8.40 7.65
N LEU A 172 -4.70 -9.35 7.66
CA LEU A 172 -4.77 -10.52 6.77
C LEU A 172 -5.78 -11.53 7.31
N GLN A 173 -5.77 -11.74 8.63
CA GLN A 173 -6.79 -12.57 9.27
C GLN A 173 -8.19 -11.98 9.07
N ALA A 174 -8.36 -10.67 9.30
CA ALA A 174 -9.66 -10.01 9.15
C ALA A 174 -10.17 -10.08 7.70
N PHE A 175 -9.31 -9.85 6.71
CA PHE A 175 -9.68 -9.98 5.29
C PHE A 175 -10.09 -11.41 4.94
N GLY A 176 -9.29 -12.40 5.33
CA GLY A 176 -9.59 -13.82 5.10
C GLY A 176 -10.84 -14.32 5.84
N ALA A 177 -11.21 -13.69 6.96
CA ALA A 177 -12.41 -14.00 7.72
C ALA A 177 -13.68 -13.26 7.23
N GLY A 178 -13.57 -12.42 6.19
CA GLY A 178 -14.71 -11.63 5.70
C GLY A 178 -15.10 -10.47 6.63
N GLN A 179 -14.17 -9.93 7.40
CA GLN A 179 -14.38 -8.81 8.34
C GLN A 179 -13.73 -7.50 7.86
N LEU A 180 -13.12 -7.49 6.68
CA LEU A 180 -12.50 -6.33 6.06
C LEU A 180 -12.81 -6.32 4.56
N ALA A 181 -13.38 -5.21 4.07
CA ALA A 181 -13.84 -5.12 2.68
C ALA A 181 -12.76 -4.63 1.70
N ILE A 182 -12.03 -3.58 2.06
CA ILE A 182 -10.97 -2.98 1.22
C ILE A 182 -9.63 -3.10 1.95
N LEU A 183 -8.69 -3.84 1.38
CA LEU A 183 -7.37 -4.05 1.96
C LEU A 183 -6.30 -3.46 1.04
N PRO A 184 -5.67 -2.32 1.35
CA PRO A 184 -4.41 -1.91 0.74
C PRO A 184 -3.27 -2.79 1.24
N TYR A 185 -2.66 -3.59 0.35
CA TYR A 185 -1.61 -4.53 0.71
C TYR A 185 -0.57 -4.75 -0.40
N GLY A 186 0.25 -5.80 -0.28
CA GLY A 186 1.18 -6.21 -1.30
C GLY A 186 0.83 -7.56 -1.90
N THR A 187 1.27 -7.80 -3.15
CA THR A 187 1.04 -9.09 -3.84
C THR A 187 1.67 -10.29 -3.14
N TRP A 188 2.55 -10.09 -2.16
CA TRP A 188 3.14 -11.17 -1.35
C TRP A 188 2.20 -11.78 -0.31
N GLY A 189 1.10 -11.08 0.02
CA GLY A 189 0.10 -11.56 0.98
C GLY A 189 -1.00 -12.42 0.37
N LEU A 190 -0.90 -12.67 -0.94
CA LEU A 190 -1.84 -13.47 -1.74
C LEU A 190 -1.37 -14.91 -1.92
#